data_AF-A0A1Q5M1X7-F1
#
_entry.id   AF-A0A1Q5M1X7-F1
#
_cell.length_a   1.000
_cell.length_b   1.000
_cell.length_c   1.000
_cell.angle_alpha   90.00
_cell.angle_beta   90.00
_cell.angle_gamma   90.00
#
_symmetry.space_group_name_H-M   'P 1'
#
loop_
_entity.id
_entity.type
_entity.pdbx_description
1 polymer ?
#
loop_
_entity_poly.entity_id
_entity_poly.type
_entity_poly.pdbx_seq_one_letter_code
_entity_poly.pdbx_strand_id
1 'polypeptide(L)'
;MYAGTRLAGVRMVHADRDGDAVQVQDYDGSAATVATGEDAYEYGARDLCQEVERVHQEHITLGSPKAGDFGLTVTAHGQQVWLHHPEQVVEPALSGPQAAR
;
A
#
# COMPACT_ATOMS: atom_id res chain seq x y z
N MET A 1 -4.46 -6.44 -3.41
CA MET A 1 -5.62 -6.24 -2.53
C MET A 1 -5.17 -5.62 -1.20
N TYR A 2 -4.35 -6.29 -0.39
CA TYR A 2 -3.83 -5.76 0.89
C TYR A 2 -3.17 -4.37 0.80
N ALA A 3 -2.16 -4.23 -0.06
CA ALA A 3 -1.40 -2.97 -0.17
C ALA A 3 -2.27 -1.78 -0.57
N GLY A 4 -3.20 -1.95 -1.52
CA GLY A 4 -4.11 -0.88 -1.93
C GLY A 4 -5.11 -0.47 -0.84
N THR A 5 -5.53 -1.39 0.02
CA THR A 5 -6.38 -1.06 1.18
C THR A 5 -5.59 -0.35 2.28
N ARG A 6 -4.36 -0.81 2.58
CA ARG A 6 -3.50 -0.19 3.60
C ARG A 6 -2.96 1.17 3.17
N LEU A 7 -2.61 1.35 1.90
CA LEU A 7 -2.08 2.60 1.33
C LEU A 7 -3.21 3.44 0.75
N ALA A 8 -4.11 3.93 1.61
CA ALA A 8 -5.22 4.74 1.16
C ALA A 8 -4.74 5.99 0.40
N GLY A 9 -5.41 6.25 -0.72
CA GLY A 9 -5.09 7.36 -1.60
C GLY A 9 -3.87 7.15 -2.50
N VAL A 10 -3.18 6.01 -2.41
CA VAL A 10 -2.01 5.69 -3.24
C VAL A 10 -2.42 4.74 -4.36
N ARG A 11 -2.02 5.08 -5.58
CA ARG A 11 -2.12 4.20 -6.74
C ARG A 11 -0.75 3.76 -7.21
N MET A 12 -0.67 2.54 -7.70
CA MET A 12 0.45 2.11 -8.52
C MET A 12 0.24 2.66 -9.93
N VAL A 13 1.21 3.41 -10.43
CA VAL A 13 1.17 4.05 -11.75
C VAL A 13 1.88 3.18 -12.78
N HIS A 14 2.94 2.50 -12.37
CA HIS A 14 3.70 1.59 -13.21
C HIS A 14 4.24 0.43 -12.37
N ALA A 15 4.24 -0.77 -12.94
CA ALA A 15 5.01 -1.90 -12.47
C ALA A 15 5.46 -2.72 -13.67
N ASP A 16 6.75 -3.03 -13.75
CA ASP A 16 7.22 -4.01 -14.73
C ASP A 16 6.74 -5.42 -14.35
N ARG A 17 6.57 -6.29 -15.34
CA ARG A 17 6.01 -7.64 -15.15
C ARG A 17 6.83 -8.53 -14.24
N ASP A 18 8.14 -8.27 -14.16
CA ASP A 18 9.07 -8.99 -13.30
C ASP A 18 9.27 -8.29 -11.94
N GLY A 19 8.61 -7.15 -11.72
CA GLY A 19 8.73 -6.36 -10.48
C GLY A 19 10.01 -5.52 -10.40
N ASP A 20 10.77 -5.45 -11.49
CA ASP A 20 12.06 -4.76 -11.55
C ASP A 20 11.95 -3.24 -11.42
N ALA A 21 10.78 -2.67 -11.66
CA ALA A 21 10.49 -1.27 -11.38
C ALA A 21 9.05 -1.11 -10.91
N VAL A 22 8.85 -0.31 -9.87
CA VAL A 22 7.55 0.07 -9.33
C VAL A 22 7.49 1.57 -9.14
N GLN A 23 6.40 2.17 -9.61
CA GLN A 23 6.07 3.57 -9.38
C GLN A 23 4.72 3.68 -8.68
N VAL A 24 4.69 4.43 -7.59
CA VAL A 24 3.47 4.75 -6.84
C VAL A 24 3.28 6.26 -6.74
N GLN A 25 2.03 6.69 -6.65
CA GLN A 25 1.64 8.09 -6.52
C GLN A 25 0.40 8.24 -5.65
N ASP A 26 0.37 9.21 -4.75
CA ASP A 26 -0.84 9.58 -4.03
C ASP A 26 -1.74 10.55 -4.83
N TYR A 27 -2.88 10.95 -4.28
CA TYR A 27 -3.76 11.92 -4.92
C TYR A 27 -3.30 13.37 -4.78
N ASP A 28 -2.44 13.68 -3.81
CA ASP A 28 -2.00 15.03 -3.46
C ASP A 28 -0.65 15.41 -4.11
N GLY A 29 -0.07 14.50 -4.89
CA GLY A 29 1.11 14.73 -5.72
C GLY A 29 2.41 14.10 -5.21
N SER A 30 2.40 13.37 -4.10
CA SER A 30 3.56 12.57 -3.67
C SER A 30 3.75 11.37 -4.59
N ALA A 31 4.99 11.04 -4.93
CA ALA A 31 5.32 9.87 -5.75
C ALA A 31 6.65 9.25 -5.35
N ALA A 32 6.75 7.94 -5.51
CA ALA A 32 7.97 7.18 -5.33
C ALA A 32 8.17 6.21 -6.49
N THR A 33 9.42 6.08 -6.93
CA THR A 33 9.86 5.13 -7.96
C THR A 33 11.02 4.32 -7.39
N VAL A 34 10.93 3.00 -7.47
CA VAL A 34 11.99 2.08 -7.08
C VAL A 34 12.23 1.13 -8.22
N ALA A 35 13.49 0.95 -8.62
CA ALA A 35 13.90 -0.06 -9.59
C ALA A 35 15.08 -0.88 -9.08
N THR A 36 15.10 -2.17 -9.37
CA THR A 36 16.15 -3.10 -8.94
C THR A 36 17.50 -2.65 -9.51
N GLY A 37 18.46 -2.38 -8.62
CA GLY A 37 19.80 -1.93 -9.00
C GLY A 37 19.93 -0.44 -9.25
N GLU A 38 18.87 0.35 -9.02
CA GLU A 38 18.88 1.80 -9.06
C GLU A 38 18.53 2.39 -7.69
N ASP A 39 18.90 3.64 -7.45
CA ASP A 39 18.49 4.37 -6.25
C ASP A 39 16.98 4.68 -6.30
N ALA A 40 16.31 4.59 -5.15
CA ALA A 40 14.93 5.01 -5.03
C ALA A 40 14.80 6.53 -5.20
N TYR A 41 13.82 6.96 -5.99
CA TYR A 41 13.49 8.38 -6.17
C TYR A 41 12.12 8.68 -5.60
N GLU A 42 12.03 9.73 -4.79
CA GLU A 42 10.79 10.13 -4.12
C GLU A 42 10.65 11.64 -4.03
N TYR A 43 9.41 12.12 -4.11
CA TYR A 43 9.06 13.51 -3.84
C TYR A 43 7.63 13.65 -3.29
N GLY A 44 7.37 14.77 -2.62
CA GLY A 44 6.05 15.13 -2.11
C GLY A 44 5.97 15.19 -0.59
N ALA A 45 4.74 15.24 -0.07
CA ALA A 45 4.47 15.38 1.35
C ALA A 45 4.42 14.04 2.11
N ARG A 46 4.32 12.92 1.41
CA ARG A 46 4.35 11.59 2.03
C ARG A 46 5.68 10.90 1.76
N ASP A 47 6.13 10.16 2.76
CA ASP A 47 7.22 9.18 2.64
C ASP A 47 6.59 7.84 2.20
N LEU A 48 6.24 7.77 0.92
CA LEU A 48 5.66 6.61 0.26
C LEU A 48 6.60 5.41 0.26
N CYS A 49 7.91 5.62 0.15
CA CYS A 49 8.90 4.55 0.29
C CYS A 49 8.76 3.85 1.64
N GLN A 50 8.83 4.60 2.74
CA GLN A 50 8.68 4.07 4.10
C GLN A 50 7.30 3.45 4.33
N GLU A 51 6.24 4.07 3.81
CA GLU A 51 4.88 3.54 3.93
C GLU A 51 4.72 2.19 3.22
N VAL A 52 5.26 2.05 2.01
CA VAL A 52 5.24 0.79 1.25
C VAL A 52 6.04 -0.29 1.95
N GLU A 53 7.26 0.01 2.42
CA GLU A 53 8.08 -0.93 3.18
C GLU A 53 7.37 -1.41 4.45
N ARG A 54 6.77 -0.51 5.21
CA ARG A 54 6.00 -0.86 6.41
C ARG A 54 4.83 -1.78 6.07
N VAL A 55 4.05 -1.45 5.04
CA VAL A 55 2.91 -2.29 4.61
C VAL A 55 3.37 -3.64 4.10
N HIS A 56 4.52 -3.72 3.42
CA HIS A 56 5.12 -4.98 3.00
C HIS A 56 5.55 -5.83 4.21
N GLN A 57 6.20 -5.23 5.19
CA GLN A 57 6.61 -5.92 6.42
C GLN A 57 5.40 -6.43 7.23
N GLU A 58 4.32 -5.64 7.31
CA GLU A 58 3.04 -6.08 7.89
C GLU A 58 2.48 -7.29 7.13
N HIS A 59 2.48 -7.26 5.79
CA HIS A 59 2.02 -8.38 4.97
C HIS A 59 2.83 -9.65 5.21
N ILE A 60 4.17 -9.54 5.32
CA ILE A 60 5.04 -10.66 5.69
C ILE A 60 4.70 -11.18 7.07
N THR A 61 4.50 -10.30 8.05
CA THR A 61 4.17 -10.66 9.45
C THR A 61 2.83 -11.39 9.55
N LEU A 62 1.88 -11.07 8.67
CA LEU A 62 0.60 -11.77 8.53
C LEU A 62 0.72 -13.14 7.84
N GLY A 63 1.93 -13.59 7.50
CA GLY A 63 2.16 -14.87 6.82
C GLY A 63 2.02 -14.80 5.30
N SER A 64 2.11 -13.60 4.72
CA SER A 64 1.97 -13.38 3.27
C SER A 64 0.65 -13.91 2.69
N PRO A 65 -0.52 -13.48 3.22
CA PRO A 65 -1.82 -13.96 2.78
C PRO A 65 -2.01 -13.79 1.27
N LYS A 66 -2.61 -14.80 0.66
CA LYS A 66 -2.89 -14.89 -0.79
C LYS A 66 -4.21 -14.20 -1.12
N ALA A 67 -4.47 -13.99 -2.41
CA ALA A 67 -5.68 -13.33 -2.87
C ALA A 67 -6.98 -13.98 -2.36
N GLY A 68 -7.01 -15.33 -2.26
CA GLY A 68 -8.18 -16.07 -1.76
C GLY A 68 -8.41 -15.99 -0.25
N ASP A 69 -7.45 -15.47 0.51
CA ASP A 69 -7.60 -15.24 1.95
C ASP A 69 -8.35 -13.93 2.23
N PHE A 70 -8.51 -13.07 1.23
CA PHE A 70 -9.24 -11.82 1.35
C PHE A 70 -10.69 -11.97 0.90
N GLY A 71 -11.56 -11.22 1.54
CA GLY A 71 -12.92 -11.01 1.06
C GLY A 71 -13.34 -9.54 1.11
N LEU A 72 -14.51 -9.29 0.54
CA LEU A 72 -15.11 -7.97 0.44
C LEU A 72 -16.56 -8.05 0.90
N THR A 73 -16.92 -7.19 1.84
CA THR A 73 -18.32 -6.96 2.23
C THR A 73 -18.73 -5.56 1.78
N VAL A 74 -19.90 -5.45 1.15
CA VAL A 74 -20.51 -4.16 0.82
C VAL A 74 -21.59 -3.85 1.85
N THR A 75 -21.50 -2.71 2.50
CA THR A 75 -22.45 -2.21 3.51
C THR A 75 -23.10 -0.91 3.03
N ALA A 76 -24.10 -0.42 3.78
CA ALA A 76 -24.65 0.92 3.56
C ALA A 76 -23.62 2.05 3.73
N HIS A 77 -22.49 1.77 4.40
CA HIS A 77 -21.40 2.72 4.65
C HIS A 77 -20.25 2.60 3.64
N GLY A 78 -20.34 1.67 2.67
CA GLY A 78 -19.33 1.46 1.64
C GLY A 78 -18.75 0.06 1.63
N GLN A 79 -17.54 -0.05 1.08
CA GLN A 79 -16.82 -1.30 0.84
C GLN A 79 -15.82 -1.59 1.97
N GLN A 80 -15.85 -2.80 2.53
CA GLN A 80 -14.94 -3.26 3.58
C GLN A 80 -14.19 -4.52 3.13
N VAL A 81 -12.87 -4.40 2.98
CA VAL A 81 -11.99 -5.55 2.71
C VAL A 81 -11.59 -6.18 4.04
N TRP A 82 -11.60 -7.49 4.12
CA TRP A 82 -11.26 -8.23 5.32
C TRP A 82 -10.32 -9.41 5.01
N LEU A 83 -9.60 -9.88 6.02
CA LEU A 83 -8.69 -11.01 5.94
C LEU A 83 -9.28 -12.20 6.70
N HIS A 84 -9.40 -13.36 6.05
CA HIS A 84 -9.98 -14.61 6.55
C HIS A 84 -11.48 -14.58 6.92
N HIS A 85 -11.93 -13.58 7.69
CA HIS A 85 -13.30 -13.45 8.17
C HIS A 85 -13.81 -12.00 8.10
N PRO A 86 -15.12 -11.76 7.87
CA PRO A 86 -15.70 -10.41 7.77
C PRO A 86 -15.47 -9.46 8.96
N GLU A 87 -15.18 -10.00 10.14
CA GLU A 87 -14.90 -9.21 11.35
C GLU A 87 -13.45 -8.69 11.41
N GLN A 88 -12.53 -9.25 10.62
CA GLN A 88 -11.13 -8.86 10.56
C GLN A 88 -10.90 -7.88 9.39
N VAL A 89 -11.47 -6.68 9.53
CA VAL A 89 -11.38 -5.62 8.53
C VAL A 89 -9.94 -5.11 8.41
N VAL A 90 -9.48 -4.96 7.16
CA VAL A 90 -8.20 -4.33 6.84
C VAL A 90 -8.43 -2.82 6.74
N GLU A 91 -8.03 -2.11 7.79
CA GLU A 91 -8.15 -0.64 7.83
C GLU A 91 -7.00 0.04 7.08
N PRO A 92 -7.21 1.25 6.53
CA PRO A 92 -6.12 2.10 6.07
C PRO A 92 -5.02 2.25 7.12
N ALA A 93 -3.77 2.30 6.68
CA ALA A 93 -2.71 2.70 7.57
C ALA A 93 -2.83 4.20 7.85
N LEU A 94 -2.70 4.58 9.12
CA LEU A 94 -2.53 5.99 9.47
C LEU A 94 -1.23 6.47 8.83
N SER A 95 -1.31 7.46 7.95
CA SER A 95 -0.14 8.19 7.48
C SER A 95 0.50 8.87 8.70
N GLY A 96 1.73 8.49 9.03
CA GLY A 96 2.45 9.09 10.16
C GLY A 96 2.72 10.58 9.93
N PRO A 97 2.91 11.39 10.98
CA PRO A 97 3.29 12.79 10.82
C PRO A 97 4.68 12.90 10.16
N GLN A 98 4.75 13.68 9.08
CA GLN A 98 5.95 13.95 8.31
C GLN A 98 6.97 14.74 9.16
N ALA A 99 8.19 14.22 9.34
CA ALA A 99 9.30 15.02 9.84
C ALA A 99 9.78 15.93 8.70
N ALA A 100 9.59 17.24 8.85
CA ALA A 100 10.16 18.24 7.94
C ALA A 100 11.69 18.06 7.91
N ARG A 101 12.24 17.83 6.71
CA ARG A 101 13.68 17.91 6.42
C ARG A 101 13.95 19.13 5.57
#